data_AF-A0A1T4VFN6-F1
#
_entry.id   AF-A0A1T4VFN6-F1
#
_cell.length_a   1.000
_cell.length_b   1.000
_cell.length_c   1.000
_cell.angle_alpha   90.00
_cell.angle_beta   90.00
_cell.angle_gamma   90.00
#
_symmetry.space_group_name_H-M   'P 1'
#
loop_
_entity.id
_entity.type
_entity.pdbx_description
1 polymer ?
#
loop_
_entity_poly.entity_id
_entity_poly.type
_entity_poly.pdbx_seq_one_letter_code
_entity_poly.pdbx_strand_id
1 'polypeptide(L)'
;MCCPHHGVWLSYQCEFCKSPLEVKNHKIDACSCGKAFSEAKPEACSQDVINLQRFVEGDYSNMDDEALRLLENPDELDMASRIQLVRSTIRWIDKEQREQMVPQIDLSDFVYAREYIDDASEALFTGKAGFFSFLKKIHGVTPNAPQVSDHFSHFYLEFFDRFSGQEFHKYRQLIEQYINRYWTKPLSRRNSHFSSRTIDDHPWIPLQQACREFEIHKSTLKSAIEQRLVRSESLEKEKRVVTVVYKPDLIAREDRLKSLLSAKDAASVLGLTKAQFARLREVEGFDVISKPNEQGGSKWQFYRDDIYHYRDSLLDEVSNSPGDHWSLPHLLQYFGGQIDDPLITILQAVKDQELTVAARLESGSGLSSMLFSQSEFLAWYEKKKFRSNVISIPVAAKIMKIQQEFAYQLVEAGLLELSSPPEGATRWLTQTNIEQFQQKYILLSKLAKKTNLSSRALMSYFASIGIYPLDQGWEKPLRQKVYSKELLSDIQILVEYL
;
A
#
# COMPACT_ATOMS: atom_id res chain seq x y z
N MET A 1 6.80 7.08 56.73
CA MET A 1 7.22 5.95 57.59
C MET A 1 6.02 5.54 58.44
N CYS A 2 5.87 4.25 58.67
CA CYS A 2 4.83 3.69 59.54
C CYS A 2 5.47 2.87 60.67
N CYS A 3 4.68 2.47 61.65
CA CYS A 3 5.09 1.45 62.61
C CYS A 3 4.61 0.07 62.12
N PRO A 4 5.51 -0.86 61.75
CA PRO A 4 5.11 -2.16 61.20
C PRO A 4 4.50 -3.10 62.25
N HIS A 5 4.73 -2.82 63.54
CA HIS A 5 4.10 -3.56 64.65
C HIS A 5 2.64 -3.15 64.86
N HIS A 6 2.33 -1.85 64.76
CA HIS A 6 1.00 -1.33 65.03
C HIS A 6 0.16 -1.07 63.76
N GLY A 7 0.78 -1.08 62.58
CA GLY A 7 0.09 -0.83 61.30
C GLY A 7 -0.43 0.60 61.15
N VAL A 8 0.21 1.57 61.81
CA VAL A 8 -0.23 2.99 61.82
C VAL A 8 0.87 3.91 61.31
N TRP A 9 0.46 5.02 60.70
CA TRP A 9 1.36 6.09 60.31
C TRP A 9 2.04 6.73 61.52
N LEU A 10 3.34 7.02 61.40
CA LEU A 10 4.03 7.84 62.40
C LEU A 10 3.58 9.30 62.24
N SER A 11 3.42 9.98 63.38
CA SER A 11 3.13 11.41 63.40
C SER A 11 4.41 12.22 63.59
N TYR A 12 4.53 13.29 62.82
CA TYR A 12 5.64 14.25 62.89
C TYR A 12 5.20 15.62 63.40
N GLN A 13 3.90 15.77 63.68
CA GLN A 13 3.30 16.97 64.25
C GLN A 13 2.30 16.56 65.34
N CYS A 14 2.13 17.41 66.34
CA CYS A 14 1.07 17.23 67.31
C CYS A 14 -0.30 17.38 66.63
N GLU A 15 -1.21 16.42 66.78
CA GLU A 15 -2.54 16.49 66.17
C GLU A 15 -3.34 17.72 66.63
N PHE A 16 -3.10 18.15 67.88
CA PHE A 16 -3.82 19.23 68.55
C PHE A 16 -3.29 20.63 68.25
N CYS A 17 -1.97 20.84 68.34
CA CYS A 17 -1.38 22.18 68.15
C CYS A 17 -0.58 22.34 66.85
N LYS A 18 -0.48 21.27 66.05
CA LYS A 18 0.25 21.21 64.76
C LYS A 18 1.75 21.52 64.84
N SER A 19 2.30 21.70 66.05
CA SER A 19 3.73 21.90 66.24
C SER A 19 4.52 20.64 65.84
N PRO A 20 5.67 20.78 65.15
CA PRO A 20 6.55 19.67 64.82
C PRO A 20 6.98 18.89 66.07
N LEU A 21 7.04 17.56 65.93
CA LEU A 21 7.54 16.66 66.96
C LEU A 21 9.04 16.44 66.76
N GLU A 22 9.84 17.04 67.62
CA GLU A 22 11.29 16.80 67.66
C GLU A 22 11.62 15.70 68.65
N VAL A 23 12.34 14.67 68.19
CA VAL A 23 12.85 13.56 69.02
C VAL A 23 13.83 14.06 70.11
N LYS A 24 14.32 15.30 70.01
CA LYS A 24 15.25 15.90 70.97
C LYS A 24 14.60 16.32 72.30
N ASN A 25 13.27 16.46 72.36
CA ASN A 25 12.59 16.90 73.58
C ASN A 25 12.23 15.71 74.48
N HIS A 26 12.64 15.79 75.76
CA HIS A 26 12.63 14.69 76.75
C HIS A 26 11.26 14.13 77.19
N LYS A 27 10.15 14.50 76.57
CA LYS A 27 8.81 13.96 76.90
C LYS A 27 8.31 13.07 75.77
N ILE A 28 8.19 11.77 76.05
CA ILE A 28 7.79 10.73 75.10
C ILE A 28 6.26 10.57 75.04
N ASP A 29 5.55 11.06 76.05
CA ASP A 29 4.12 10.83 76.29
C ASP A 29 3.23 12.04 76.00
N ALA A 30 3.79 13.25 75.92
CA ALA A 30 3.02 14.48 75.72
C ALA A 30 3.74 15.55 74.91
N CYS A 31 2.95 16.36 74.21
CA CYS A 31 3.42 17.53 73.48
C CYS A 31 3.70 18.72 74.41
N SER A 32 4.49 19.68 73.94
CA SER A 32 4.71 20.98 74.60
C SER A 32 3.41 21.77 74.83
N CYS A 33 2.34 21.51 74.06
CA CYS A 33 1.01 22.08 74.29
C CYS A 33 0.23 21.45 75.47
N GLY A 34 0.81 20.45 76.15
CA GLY A 34 0.23 19.79 77.32
C GLY A 34 -0.73 18.63 77.01
N LYS A 35 -0.96 18.32 75.72
CA LYS A 35 -1.76 17.17 75.29
C LYS A 35 -0.95 15.88 75.21
N ALA A 36 -1.52 14.79 75.71
CA ALA A 36 -0.91 13.46 75.64
C ALA A 36 -0.98 12.90 74.22
N PHE A 37 0.08 12.23 73.74
CA PHE A 37 0.08 11.59 72.43
C PHE A 37 -0.86 10.38 72.34
N SER A 38 -1.19 9.75 73.48
CA SER A 38 -2.19 8.68 73.55
C SER A 38 -3.62 9.15 73.30
N GLU A 39 -3.90 10.46 73.39
CA GLU A 39 -5.21 11.02 73.03
C GLU A 39 -5.37 11.22 71.51
N ALA A 40 -4.27 11.17 70.74
CA ALA A 40 -4.30 11.32 69.29
C ALA A 40 -4.93 10.10 68.62
N LYS A 41 -5.74 10.30 67.58
CA LYS A 41 -6.37 9.18 66.87
C LYS A 41 -5.35 8.54 65.92
N PRO A 42 -5.02 7.24 66.08
CA PRO A 42 -4.11 6.58 65.15
C PRO A 42 -4.75 6.48 63.76
N GLU A 43 -3.92 6.72 62.74
CA GLU A 43 -4.30 6.56 61.34
C GLU A 43 -3.64 5.27 60.81
N ALA A 44 -4.47 4.31 60.42
CA ALA A 44 -4.00 3.05 59.85
C ALA A 44 -3.31 3.29 58.50
N CYS A 45 -2.29 2.49 58.21
CA CYS A 45 -1.64 2.44 56.90
C CYS A 45 -1.98 1.13 56.17
N SER A 46 -1.81 1.12 54.85
CA SER A 46 -2.05 -0.09 54.05
C SER A 46 -1.01 -1.18 54.36
N GLN A 47 -1.34 -2.43 54.01
CA GLN A 47 -0.40 -3.55 54.15
C GLN A 47 0.87 -3.33 53.29
N ASP A 48 0.74 -2.70 52.13
CA ASP A 48 1.87 -2.40 51.24
C ASP A 48 2.85 -1.42 51.89
N VAL A 49 2.35 -0.40 52.60
CA VAL A 49 3.20 0.54 53.35
C VAL A 49 3.93 -0.17 54.48
N ILE A 50 3.26 -1.09 55.18
CA ILE A 50 3.89 -1.93 56.21
C ILE A 50 5.01 -2.78 55.58
N ASN A 51 4.74 -3.37 54.42
CA ASN A 51 5.71 -4.16 53.65
C ASN A 51 6.90 -3.31 53.19
N LEU A 52 6.68 -2.06 52.75
CA LEU A 52 7.76 -1.13 52.41
C LEU A 52 8.63 -0.80 53.62
N GLN A 53 8.01 -0.53 54.78
CA GLN A 53 8.75 -0.22 56.01
C GLN A 53 9.61 -1.42 56.44
N ARG A 54 9.03 -2.63 56.43
CA ARG A 54 9.72 -3.90 56.69
C ARG A 54 10.87 -4.14 55.73
N PHE A 55 10.67 -3.87 54.44
CA PHE A 55 11.72 -3.94 53.44
C PHE A 55 12.87 -2.97 53.75
N VAL A 56 12.60 -1.71 54.11
CA VAL A 56 13.65 -0.76 54.50
C VAL A 56 14.43 -1.27 55.72
N GLU A 57 13.73 -1.78 56.72
CA GLU A 57 14.30 -2.35 57.95
C GLU A 57 15.09 -3.65 57.71
N GLY A 58 14.81 -4.36 56.62
CA GLY A 58 15.38 -5.68 56.33
C GLY A 58 14.73 -6.80 57.14
N ASP A 59 13.48 -6.61 57.57
CA ASP A 59 12.69 -7.63 58.28
C ASP A 59 11.61 -8.22 57.36
N TYR A 60 11.93 -9.38 56.76
CA TYR A 60 11.03 -10.06 55.83
C TYR A 60 10.09 -11.07 56.50
N SER A 61 10.21 -11.28 57.82
CA SER A 61 9.57 -12.39 58.55
C SER A 61 8.04 -12.44 58.43
N ASN A 62 7.41 -11.29 58.24
CA ASN A 62 5.96 -11.12 58.19
C ASN A 62 5.46 -10.50 56.89
N MET A 63 6.32 -10.37 55.87
CA MET A 63 5.90 -9.93 54.55
C MET A 63 5.19 -11.08 53.83
N ASP A 64 4.11 -10.77 53.12
CA ASP A 64 3.42 -11.78 52.32
C ASP A 64 4.25 -12.18 51.07
N ASP A 65 3.98 -13.38 50.55
CA ASP A 65 4.69 -13.94 49.40
C ASP A 65 4.57 -13.06 48.15
N GLU A 66 3.47 -12.32 48.00
CA GLU A 66 3.25 -11.46 46.83
C GLU A 66 4.15 -10.22 46.88
N ALA A 67 4.35 -9.64 48.07
CA ALA A 67 5.25 -8.52 48.31
C ALA A 67 6.72 -8.86 48.07
N LEU A 68 7.13 -10.10 48.38
CA LEU A 68 8.49 -10.57 48.11
C LEU A 68 8.65 -11.14 46.68
N ARG A 69 7.55 -11.32 45.95
CA ARG A 69 7.53 -12.07 44.69
C ARG A 69 8.50 -11.54 43.64
N LEU A 70 8.71 -10.22 43.59
CA LEU A 70 9.57 -9.55 42.60
C LEU A 70 11.02 -9.39 43.03
N LEU A 71 11.37 -9.78 44.24
CA LEU A 71 12.75 -9.78 44.73
C LEU A 71 13.33 -11.20 44.62
N GLU A 72 14.60 -11.28 44.27
CA GLU A 72 15.41 -12.50 44.40
C GLU A 72 16.38 -12.29 45.57
N ASN A 73 16.44 -13.24 46.52
CA ASN A 73 17.31 -13.19 47.70
C ASN A 73 17.29 -11.83 48.44
N PRO A 74 16.13 -11.34 48.92
CA PRO A 74 16.02 -10.03 49.54
C PRO A 74 16.94 -9.86 50.77
N ASP A 75 17.28 -10.94 51.47
CA ASP A 75 18.22 -10.94 52.60
C ASP A 75 19.65 -10.48 52.26
N GLU A 76 20.04 -10.55 50.98
CA GLU A 76 21.37 -10.14 50.51
C GLU A 76 21.46 -8.62 50.25
N LEU A 77 20.33 -7.92 50.24
CA LEU A 77 20.28 -6.48 50.02
C LEU A 77 20.74 -5.72 51.26
N ASP A 78 21.68 -4.79 51.11
CA ASP A 78 22.01 -3.85 52.18
C ASP A 78 20.96 -2.73 52.33
N MET A 79 21.01 -2.00 53.44
CA MET A 79 20.07 -0.91 53.71
C MET A 79 20.13 0.20 52.64
N ALA A 80 21.31 0.46 52.06
CA ALA A 80 21.49 1.51 51.06
C ALA A 80 20.78 1.13 49.75
N SER A 81 20.91 -0.12 49.29
CA SER A 81 20.23 -0.65 48.11
C SER A 81 18.71 -0.65 48.28
N ARG A 82 18.21 -1.01 49.47
CA ARG A 82 16.77 -0.99 49.78
C ARG A 82 16.21 0.43 49.73
N ILE A 83 16.89 1.38 50.37
CA ILE A 83 16.52 2.80 50.31
C ILE A 83 16.63 3.34 48.88
N GLN A 84 17.65 2.94 48.13
CA GLN A 84 17.86 3.39 46.76
C GLN A 84 16.74 2.93 45.82
N LEU A 85 16.22 1.71 45.98
CA LEU A 85 15.07 1.22 45.24
C LEU A 85 13.85 2.11 45.51
N VAL A 86 13.50 2.30 46.78
CA VAL A 86 12.34 3.12 47.19
C VAL A 86 12.47 4.55 46.66
N ARG A 87 13.63 5.19 46.86
CA ARG A 87 13.88 6.56 46.38
C ARG A 87 13.81 6.66 44.86
N SER A 88 14.32 5.65 44.14
CA SER A 88 14.27 5.62 42.69
C SER A 88 12.83 5.50 42.20
N THR A 89 12.01 4.64 42.80
CA THR A 89 10.58 4.49 42.48
C THR A 89 9.83 5.79 42.72
N ILE A 90 9.94 6.40 43.91
CA ILE A 90 9.28 7.67 44.27
C ILE A 90 9.58 8.77 43.26
N ARG A 91 10.84 8.90 42.82
CA ARG A 91 11.25 9.91 41.85
C ARG A 91 10.49 9.82 40.51
N TRP A 92 9.94 8.65 40.18
CA TRP A 92 9.20 8.40 38.95
C TRP A 92 7.67 8.44 39.13
N ILE A 93 7.15 8.69 40.34
CA ILE A 93 5.71 8.80 40.66
C ILE A 93 5.21 10.22 40.33
N ASP A 94 5.32 10.58 39.05
CA ASP A 94 4.74 11.79 38.45
C ASP A 94 5.44 13.14 38.73
N LYS A 95 5.94 13.74 37.63
CA LYS A 95 6.52 15.09 37.54
C LYS A 95 5.52 16.12 37.01
N GLU A 96 4.38 15.71 36.45
CA GLU A 96 3.50 16.60 35.67
C GLU A 96 2.36 17.23 36.48
N GLN A 97 1.89 16.63 37.58
CA GLN A 97 0.89 17.29 38.42
C GLN A 97 1.45 18.46 39.26
N ARG A 98 2.77 18.62 39.36
CA ARG A 98 3.40 19.58 40.26
C ARG A 98 4.68 20.16 39.67
N GLU A 99 4.57 20.95 38.60
CA GLU A 99 5.63 21.90 38.18
C GLU A 99 6.06 22.86 39.30
N GLN A 100 5.38 22.85 40.44
CA GLN A 100 5.79 23.48 41.69
C GLN A 100 6.16 22.41 42.70
N MET A 101 7.43 22.38 43.09
CA MET A 101 7.99 21.60 44.20
C MET A 101 8.31 20.12 43.87
N VAL A 102 9.56 19.86 43.48
CA VAL A 102 10.34 18.97 44.36
C VAL A 102 10.70 19.87 45.52
N PRO A 103 9.95 19.87 46.64
CA PRO A 103 10.40 20.66 47.77
C PRO A 103 11.76 20.05 48.13
N GLN A 104 12.70 20.87 48.59
CA GLN A 104 13.50 20.38 49.69
C GLN A 104 12.46 19.95 50.74
N ILE A 105 12.12 18.65 50.79
CA ILE A 105 11.10 18.14 51.70
C ILE A 105 11.66 18.39 53.09
N ASP A 106 11.27 19.52 53.66
CA ASP A 106 11.50 19.80 55.06
C ASP A 106 10.63 18.83 55.86
N LEU A 107 11.04 18.54 57.09
CA LEU A 107 10.33 17.63 58.01
C LEU A 107 8.90 18.09 58.34
N SER A 108 8.42 19.18 57.74
CA SER A 108 7.09 19.77 57.94
C SER A 108 6.06 19.37 56.85
N ASP A 109 6.48 18.84 55.69
CA ASP A 109 5.60 18.50 54.55
C ASP A 109 5.22 17.00 54.46
N PHE A 110 5.19 16.29 55.60
CA PHE A 110 5.02 14.83 55.65
C PHE A 110 3.68 14.28 55.12
N VAL A 111 2.62 15.08 55.03
CA VAL A 111 1.34 14.61 54.44
C VAL A 111 1.56 14.24 52.98
N TYR A 112 2.31 15.05 52.23
CA TYR A 112 2.67 14.75 50.85
C TYR A 112 3.63 13.55 50.76
N ALA A 113 4.52 13.38 51.73
CA ALA A 113 5.41 12.21 51.78
C ALA A 113 4.64 10.89 51.96
N ARG A 114 3.46 10.88 52.60
CA ARG A 114 2.63 9.67 52.72
C ARG A 114 2.10 9.21 51.37
N GLU A 115 1.59 10.13 50.54
CA GLU A 115 1.10 9.81 49.19
C GLU A 115 2.18 9.14 48.33
N TYR A 116 3.40 9.68 48.32
CA TYR A 116 4.52 9.06 47.60
C TYR A 116 4.91 7.69 48.14
N ILE A 117 4.82 7.50 49.46
CA ILE A 117 5.12 6.21 50.10
C ILE A 117 4.03 5.20 49.78
N ASP A 118 2.76 5.60 49.80
CA ASP A 118 1.63 4.76 49.38
C ASP A 118 1.82 4.30 47.93
N ASP A 119 1.98 5.22 46.98
CA ASP A 119 2.16 4.88 45.57
C ASP A 119 3.42 4.02 45.33
N ALA A 120 4.53 4.31 46.02
CA ALA A 120 5.75 3.52 45.88
C ALA A 120 5.59 2.12 46.49
N SER A 121 4.85 2.02 47.59
CA SER A 121 4.56 0.75 48.23
C SER A 121 3.66 -0.12 47.36
N GLU A 122 2.62 0.46 46.75
CA GLU A 122 1.75 -0.24 45.80
C GLU A 122 2.56 -0.73 44.60
N ALA A 123 3.44 0.12 44.04
CA ALA A 123 4.26 -0.21 42.88
C ALA A 123 5.24 -1.37 43.14
N LEU A 124 5.80 -1.46 44.34
CA LEU A 124 6.85 -2.43 44.67
C LEU A 124 6.32 -3.72 45.31
N PHE A 125 5.25 -3.64 46.12
CA PHE A 125 4.86 -4.74 47.01
C PHE A 125 3.49 -5.36 46.73
N THR A 126 2.79 -4.96 45.66
CA THR A 126 1.56 -5.66 45.19
C THR A 126 1.84 -6.60 44.00
N GLY A 127 3.11 -7.03 43.88
CA GLY A 127 3.57 -7.95 42.85
C GLY A 127 3.46 -7.41 41.43
N LYS A 128 3.13 -8.30 40.48
CA LYS A 128 3.13 -7.95 39.04
C LYS A 128 2.12 -6.85 38.71
N ALA A 129 0.96 -6.85 39.36
CA ALA A 129 -0.13 -5.95 39.03
C ALA A 129 0.21 -4.49 39.35
N GLY A 130 0.67 -4.18 40.56
CA GLY A 130 1.06 -2.82 40.93
C GLY A 130 2.26 -2.33 40.14
N PHE A 131 3.27 -3.18 39.93
CA PHE A 131 4.42 -2.77 39.13
C PHE A 131 4.01 -2.46 37.67
N PHE A 132 3.11 -3.26 37.06
CA PHE A 132 2.56 -2.94 35.74
C PHE A 132 1.73 -1.65 35.73
N SER A 133 0.96 -1.38 36.79
CA SER A 133 0.22 -0.13 36.97
C SER A 133 1.17 1.07 37.01
N PHE A 134 2.26 0.96 37.77
CA PHE A 134 3.33 1.94 37.84
C PHE A 134 4.00 2.19 36.48
N LEU A 135 4.38 1.12 35.75
CA LEU A 135 4.93 1.26 34.40
C LEU A 135 3.95 1.95 33.44
N LYS A 136 2.64 1.67 33.57
CA LYS A 136 1.60 2.32 32.79
C LYS A 136 1.46 3.81 33.12
N LYS A 137 1.54 4.19 34.40
CA LYS A 137 1.55 5.60 34.85
C LYS A 137 2.75 6.33 34.20
N ILE A 138 3.97 5.80 34.31
CA ILE A 138 5.20 6.41 33.75
C ILE A 138 5.16 6.48 32.21
N HIS A 139 4.66 5.43 31.57
CA HIS A 139 4.59 5.39 30.11
C HIS A 139 3.59 6.41 29.55
N GLY A 140 2.67 6.92 30.37
CA GLY A 140 1.70 7.93 29.94
C GLY A 140 0.67 7.38 28.95
N VAL A 141 0.43 6.06 28.96
CA VAL A 141 -0.54 5.40 28.07
C VAL A 141 -1.95 5.81 28.50
N THR A 142 -2.39 6.95 27.99
CA THR A 142 -3.79 7.36 27.97
C THR A 142 -4.40 7.01 26.62
N PRO A 143 -5.73 6.81 26.52
CA PRO A 143 -6.40 6.50 25.25
C PRO A 143 -6.15 7.50 24.10
N ASN A 144 -5.63 8.71 24.41
CA ASN A 144 -5.50 9.82 23.48
C ASN A 144 -4.05 10.37 23.31
N ALA A 145 -3.02 9.74 23.89
CA ALA A 145 -1.64 10.20 23.74
C ALA A 145 -0.94 9.49 22.55
N PRO A 146 -0.57 10.21 21.47
CA PRO A 146 -0.07 9.61 20.24
C PRO A 146 1.43 9.29 20.25
N GLN A 147 2.16 9.56 21.33
CA GLN A 147 3.62 9.33 21.38
C GLN A 147 4.03 8.57 22.64
N VAL A 148 4.78 7.50 22.41
CA VAL A 148 5.57 6.79 23.42
C VAL A 148 6.53 7.79 24.06
N SER A 149 6.28 8.14 25.31
CA SER A 149 7.04 9.16 26.05
C SER A 149 8.51 8.80 26.19
N ASP A 150 9.41 9.73 25.85
CA ASP A 150 10.85 9.60 26.13
C ASP A 150 11.10 9.45 27.64
N HIS A 151 10.16 9.90 28.48
CA HIS A 151 10.18 9.72 29.94
C HIS A 151 10.31 8.25 30.35
N PHE A 152 9.53 7.35 29.72
CA PHE A 152 9.63 5.92 29.99
C PHE A 152 10.97 5.34 29.53
N SER A 153 11.55 5.87 28.44
CA SER A 153 12.86 5.45 27.98
C SER A 153 13.94 5.75 29.01
N HIS A 154 13.91 6.96 29.57
CA HIS A 154 14.81 7.35 30.65
C HIS A 154 14.62 6.48 31.89
N PHE A 155 13.37 6.15 32.26
CA PHE A 155 13.08 5.27 33.37
C PHE A 155 13.75 3.90 33.23
N TYR A 156 13.45 3.17 32.15
CA TYR A 156 13.95 1.79 32.07
C TYR A 156 15.47 1.74 31.88
N LEU A 157 16.07 2.67 31.12
CA LEU A 157 17.53 2.69 30.95
C LEU A 157 18.21 2.89 32.30
N GLU A 158 17.75 3.87 33.07
CA GLU A 158 18.28 4.14 34.38
C GLU A 158 18.04 2.98 35.37
N PHE A 159 16.87 2.33 35.29
CA PHE A 159 16.58 1.17 36.11
C PHE A 159 17.55 0.02 35.80
N PHE A 160 17.78 -0.29 34.52
CA PHE A 160 18.69 -1.36 34.12
C PHE A 160 20.15 -1.08 34.49
N ASP A 161 20.58 0.19 34.45
CA ASP A 161 21.92 0.59 34.86
C ASP A 161 22.11 0.49 36.37
N ARG A 162 21.15 1.00 37.16
CA ARG A 162 21.26 1.08 38.63
C ARG A 162 20.94 -0.23 39.33
N PHE A 163 20.05 -1.05 38.76
CA PHE A 163 19.53 -2.28 39.36
C PHE A 163 19.88 -3.48 38.48
N SER A 164 21.17 -3.62 38.16
CA SER A 164 21.71 -4.68 37.30
C SER A 164 21.95 -6.02 38.02
N GLY A 165 21.89 -6.02 39.36
CA GLY A 165 22.02 -7.20 40.21
C GLY A 165 20.97 -8.29 39.96
N GLN A 166 21.24 -9.48 40.47
CA GLN A 166 20.36 -10.66 40.34
C GLN A 166 19.07 -10.45 41.14
N GLU A 167 19.16 -9.78 42.28
CA GLU A 167 18.07 -9.46 43.19
C GLU A 167 16.90 -8.69 42.53
N PHE A 168 17.18 -7.92 41.47
CA PHE A 168 16.21 -7.12 40.72
C PHE A 168 15.85 -7.72 39.35
N HIS A 169 16.30 -8.94 39.08
CA HIS A 169 16.10 -9.60 37.79
C HIS A 169 14.62 -9.74 37.42
N LYS A 170 13.74 -10.12 38.36
CA LYS A 170 12.29 -10.21 38.09
C LYS A 170 11.66 -8.87 37.73
N TYR A 171 12.10 -7.76 38.31
CA TYR A 171 11.66 -6.42 37.90
C TYR A 171 12.07 -6.13 36.46
N ARG A 172 13.32 -6.42 36.08
CA ARG A 172 13.80 -6.26 34.69
C ARG A 172 12.99 -7.12 33.72
N GLN A 173 12.69 -8.37 34.09
CA GLN A 173 11.82 -9.24 33.30
C GLN A 173 10.41 -8.67 33.12
N LEU A 174 9.83 -8.07 34.17
CA LEU A 174 8.52 -7.43 34.06
C LEU A 174 8.56 -6.18 33.15
N ILE A 175 9.63 -5.39 33.19
CA ILE A 175 9.82 -4.27 32.26
C ILE A 175 9.88 -4.78 30.82
N GLU A 176 10.65 -5.83 30.55
CA GLU A 176 10.72 -6.44 29.21
C GLU A 176 9.36 -6.98 28.74
N GLN A 177 8.63 -7.68 29.61
CA GLN A 177 7.27 -8.16 29.32
C GLN A 177 6.31 -7.00 29.01
N TYR A 178 6.41 -5.90 29.76
CA TYR A 178 5.60 -4.71 29.56
C TYR A 178 5.92 -4.06 28.20
N ILE A 179 7.21 -3.92 27.87
CA ILE A 179 7.67 -3.38 26.58
C ILE A 179 7.13 -4.21 25.43
N ASN A 180 7.26 -5.53 25.47
CA ASN A 180 6.73 -6.39 24.40
C ASN A 180 5.22 -6.34 24.25
N ARG A 181 4.49 -5.86 25.26
CA ARG A 181 3.04 -5.74 25.21
C ARG A 181 2.54 -4.37 24.75
N TYR A 182 3.19 -3.29 25.18
CA TYR A 182 2.66 -1.93 25.02
C TYR A 182 3.55 -0.98 24.22
N TRP A 183 4.81 -1.35 23.98
CA TRP A 183 5.75 -0.50 23.28
C TRP A 183 5.65 -0.70 21.77
N THR A 184 5.51 0.40 21.03
CA THR A 184 5.35 0.38 19.57
C THR A 184 6.64 0.70 18.81
N LYS A 185 7.68 1.21 19.48
CA LYS A 185 8.99 1.47 18.82
C LYS A 185 9.72 0.13 18.63
N PRO A 186 10.28 -0.14 17.45
CA PRO A 186 10.88 -1.43 17.15
C PRO A 186 12.14 -1.63 17.99
N LEU A 187 12.36 -2.86 18.45
CA LEU A 187 13.58 -3.25 19.14
C LEU A 187 14.63 -3.75 18.13
N SER A 188 15.90 -3.50 18.43
CA SER A 188 17.03 -3.92 17.61
C SER A 188 18.19 -4.36 18.50
N ARG A 189 19.24 -4.94 17.90
CA ARG A 189 20.49 -5.28 18.60
C ARG A 189 21.20 -4.10 19.27
N ARG A 190 20.80 -2.86 18.96
CA ARG A 190 21.30 -1.65 19.65
C ARG A 190 20.68 -1.48 21.04
N ASN A 191 19.55 -2.11 21.31
CA ASN A 191 18.89 -2.09 22.60
C ASN A 191 19.53 -3.15 23.52
N SER A 192 20.80 -2.96 23.86
CA SER A 192 21.65 -3.94 24.56
C SER A 192 21.19 -4.29 25.99
N HIS A 193 20.31 -3.49 26.58
CA HIS A 193 19.74 -3.77 27.90
C HIS A 193 18.71 -4.90 27.88
N PHE A 194 18.09 -5.18 26.73
CA PHE A 194 17.07 -6.22 26.62
C PHE A 194 17.68 -7.57 26.30
N SER A 195 17.08 -8.63 26.84
CA SER A 195 17.39 -9.99 26.43
C SER A 195 17.17 -10.20 24.93
N SER A 196 17.95 -11.11 24.32
CA SER A 196 17.79 -11.47 22.91
C SER A 196 16.37 -11.91 22.60
N ARG A 197 15.78 -12.73 23.49
CA ARG A 197 14.39 -13.17 23.41
C ARG A 197 13.43 -12.00 23.33
N THR A 198 13.59 -10.97 24.17
CA THR A 198 12.69 -9.81 24.16
C THR A 198 12.79 -9.04 22.84
N ILE A 199 13.98 -8.91 22.27
CA ILE A 199 14.18 -8.26 20.96
C ILE A 199 13.54 -9.09 19.82
N ASP A 200 13.74 -10.41 19.82
CA ASP A 200 13.28 -11.31 18.76
C ASP A 200 11.75 -11.52 18.80
N ASP A 201 11.17 -11.58 20.00
CA ASP A 201 9.73 -11.75 20.24
C ASP A 201 8.95 -10.42 20.13
N HIS A 202 9.62 -9.29 19.94
CA HIS A 202 8.97 -7.98 19.93
C HIS A 202 7.97 -7.86 18.77
N PRO A 203 6.70 -7.48 19.03
CA PRO A 203 5.66 -7.57 18.02
C PRO A 203 5.69 -6.44 16.98
N TRP A 204 6.40 -5.33 17.22
CA TRP A 204 6.48 -4.23 16.28
C TRP A 204 7.80 -4.25 15.51
N ILE A 205 7.73 -4.54 14.22
CA ILE A 205 8.91 -4.63 13.36
C ILE A 205 8.90 -3.58 12.25
N PRO A 206 10.06 -3.07 11.79
CA PRO A 206 10.13 -2.16 10.67
C PRO A 206 9.54 -2.78 9.39
N LEU A 207 8.83 -1.97 8.59
CA LEU A 207 8.18 -2.43 7.35
C LEU A 207 9.14 -3.16 6.41
N GLN A 208 10.39 -2.69 6.29
CA GLN A 208 11.40 -3.34 5.43
C GLN A 208 11.89 -4.67 5.98
N GLN A 209 11.94 -4.82 7.31
CA GLN A 209 12.23 -6.10 7.96
C GLN A 209 11.08 -7.07 7.72
N ALA A 210 9.83 -6.64 7.92
CA ALA A 210 8.64 -7.44 7.64
C ALA A 210 8.59 -7.95 6.19
N CYS A 211 8.90 -7.10 5.21
CA CYS A 211 8.95 -7.52 3.80
C CYS A 211 9.96 -8.65 3.56
N ARG A 212 11.09 -8.65 4.27
CA ARG A 212 12.14 -9.67 4.13
C ARG A 212 11.79 -10.94 4.89
N GLU A 213 11.33 -10.80 6.12
CA GLU A 213 11.00 -11.92 7.03
C GLU A 213 9.82 -12.75 6.52
N PHE A 214 8.80 -12.09 5.97
CA PHE A 214 7.59 -12.76 5.47
C PHE A 214 7.57 -12.93 3.95
N GLU A 215 8.64 -12.52 3.25
CA GLU A 215 8.72 -12.57 1.77
C GLU A 215 7.55 -11.86 1.06
N ILE A 216 6.94 -10.86 1.71
CA ILE A 216 5.83 -10.08 1.17
C ILE A 216 6.38 -8.83 0.48
N HIS A 217 5.95 -8.59 -0.76
CA HIS A 217 6.36 -7.41 -1.49
C HIS A 217 5.86 -6.11 -0.83
N LYS A 218 6.69 -5.06 -0.89
CA LYS A 218 6.43 -3.77 -0.23
C LYS A 218 5.09 -3.13 -0.64
N SER A 219 4.67 -3.29 -1.89
CA SER A 219 3.36 -2.76 -2.37
C SER A 219 2.19 -3.48 -1.70
N THR A 220 2.28 -4.81 -1.58
CA THR A 220 1.26 -5.66 -0.94
C THR A 220 1.11 -5.31 0.53
N LEU A 221 2.23 -5.18 1.26
CA LEU A 221 2.19 -4.83 2.67
C LEU A 221 1.63 -3.42 2.90
N LYS A 222 1.97 -2.44 2.05
CA LYS A 222 1.34 -1.10 2.11
C LYS A 222 -0.16 -1.14 1.85
N SER A 223 -0.60 -1.93 0.89
CA SER A 223 -2.04 -2.10 0.62
C SER A 223 -2.77 -2.75 1.79
N ALA A 224 -2.14 -3.75 2.43
CA ALA A 224 -2.71 -4.41 3.61
C ALA A 224 -2.86 -3.45 4.81
N ILE A 225 -1.93 -2.50 4.96
CA ILE A 225 -2.03 -1.41 5.93
C ILE A 225 -3.19 -0.47 5.58
N GLU A 226 -3.29 -0.02 4.32
CA GLU A 226 -4.39 0.84 3.84
C GLU A 226 -5.77 0.20 4.10
N GLN A 227 -5.87 -1.12 3.92
CA GLN A 227 -7.08 -1.91 4.15
C GLN A 227 -7.32 -2.30 5.63
N ARG A 228 -6.47 -1.84 6.57
CA ARG A 228 -6.52 -2.20 8.00
C ARG A 228 -6.43 -3.71 8.28
N LEU A 229 -5.85 -4.48 7.36
CA LEU A 229 -5.56 -5.91 7.56
C LEU A 229 -4.34 -6.12 8.46
N VAL A 230 -3.41 -5.15 8.45
CA VAL A 230 -2.20 -5.14 9.26
C VAL A 230 -2.13 -3.81 9.98
N ARG A 231 -2.04 -3.83 11.32
CA ARG A 231 -1.80 -2.61 12.11
C ARG A 231 -0.42 -2.05 11.82
N SER A 232 -0.33 -0.73 11.75
CA SER A 232 0.93 -0.01 11.55
C SER A 232 0.97 1.28 12.35
N GLU A 233 2.16 1.71 12.72
CA GLU A 233 2.43 3.02 13.29
C GLU A 233 3.47 3.75 12.45
N SER A 234 3.38 5.08 12.43
CA SER A 234 4.37 5.95 11.78
C SER A 234 5.22 6.64 12.84
N LEU A 235 6.50 6.31 12.87
CA LEU A 235 7.45 6.91 13.79
C LEU A 235 8.20 8.02 13.05
N GLU A 236 8.03 9.25 13.50
CA GLU A 236 8.83 10.37 13.03
C GLU A 236 10.22 10.31 13.68
N LYS A 237 11.26 10.28 12.84
CA LYS A 237 12.65 10.38 13.27
C LYS A 237 13.31 11.50 12.50
N GLU A 238 13.46 12.65 13.15
CA GLU A 238 14.02 13.87 12.57
C GLU A 238 13.31 14.26 11.24
N LYS A 239 13.89 13.89 10.10
CA LYS A 239 13.40 14.16 8.73
C LYS A 239 12.88 12.91 8.01
N ARG A 240 12.77 11.77 8.69
CA ARG A 240 12.38 10.48 8.08
C ARG A 240 11.22 9.88 8.85
N VAL A 241 10.20 9.44 8.12
CA VAL A 241 9.09 8.64 8.66
C VAL A 241 9.43 7.16 8.50
N VAL A 242 9.47 6.45 9.62
CA VAL A 242 9.66 4.99 9.66
C VAL A 242 8.31 4.35 9.95
N THR A 243 7.81 3.56 9.00
CA THR A 243 6.62 2.74 9.22
C THR A 243 7.00 1.44 9.91
N VAL A 244 6.35 1.14 11.02
CA VAL A 244 6.41 -0.15 11.71
C VAL A 244 5.09 -0.87 11.58
N VAL A 245 5.13 -2.20 11.62
CA VAL A 245 3.97 -3.07 11.43
C VAL A 245 3.88 -4.09 12.57
N TYR A 246 2.66 -4.50 12.88
CA TYR A 246 2.39 -5.46 13.93
C TYR A 246 2.56 -6.90 13.41
N LYS A 247 3.67 -7.54 13.78
CA LYS A 247 4.09 -8.89 13.35
C LYS A 247 3.00 -9.96 13.54
N PRO A 248 2.23 -10.02 14.65
CA PRO A 248 1.17 -11.01 14.78
C PRO A 248 0.07 -10.91 13.71
N ASP A 249 -0.21 -9.72 13.17
CA ASP A 249 -1.19 -9.58 12.08
C ASP A 249 -0.67 -10.17 10.76
N LEU A 250 0.66 -10.18 10.56
CA LEU A 250 1.32 -10.81 9.43
C LEU A 250 1.29 -12.33 9.54
N ILE A 251 1.66 -12.87 10.70
CA ILE A 251 1.61 -14.32 10.97
C ILE A 251 0.20 -14.85 10.73
N ALA A 252 -0.83 -14.17 11.23
CA ALA A 252 -2.22 -14.60 11.08
C ALA A 252 -2.76 -14.53 9.65
N ARG A 253 -2.08 -13.83 8.73
CA ARG A 253 -2.57 -13.54 7.37
C ARG A 253 -1.54 -13.85 6.30
N GLU A 254 -0.47 -14.58 6.64
CA GLU A 254 0.70 -14.76 5.77
C GLU A 254 0.30 -15.36 4.42
N ASP A 255 -0.42 -16.48 4.43
CA ASP A 255 -0.87 -17.17 3.21
C ASP A 255 -1.70 -16.24 2.31
N ARG A 256 -2.66 -15.54 2.92
CA ARG A 256 -3.49 -14.57 2.22
C ARG A 256 -2.67 -13.42 1.67
N LEU A 257 -1.65 -12.92 2.36
CA LEU A 257 -0.85 -11.79 1.88
C LEU A 257 0.14 -12.23 0.78
N LYS A 258 0.66 -13.45 0.84
CA LYS A 258 1.55 -14.02 -0.19
C LYS A 258 0.81 -14.33 -1.50
N SER A 259 -0.48 -14.63 -1.42
CA SER A 259 -1.33 -14.89 -2.59
C SER A 259 -1.78 -13.63 -3.34
N LEU A 260 -1.40 -12.41 -2.91
CA LEU A 260 -1.84 -11.15 -3.54
C LEU A 260 -0.80 -10.55 -4.47
N LEU A 261 -1.24 -10.14 -5.66
CA LEU A 261 -0.48 -9.31 -6.60
C LEU A 261 -1.15 -7.95 -6.82
N SER A 262 -0.35 -6.89 -6.92
CA SER A 262 -0.84 -5.59 -7.41
C SER A 262 -0.99 -5.62 -8.94
N ALA A 263 -1.76 -4.70 -9.54
CA ALA A 263 -1.83 -4.57 -11.00
C ALA A 263 -0.46 -4.41 -11.68
N LYS A 264 0.50 -3.76 -11.03
CA LYS A 264 1.87 -3.63 -11.57
C LYS A 264 2.59 -4.98 -11.59
N ASP A 265 2.46 -5.74 -10.50
CA ASP A 265 3.14 -7.01 -10.35
C ASP A 265 2.48 -8.07 -11.26
N ALA A 266 1.15 -8.09 -11.36
CA ALA A 266 0.40 -8.90 -12.30
C ALA A 266 0.78 -8.62 -13.77
N ALA A 267 0.87 -7.34 -14.17
CA ALA A 267 1.34 -6.96 -15.50
C ALA A 267 2.77 -7.48 -15.76
N SER A 268 3.66 -7.40 -14.76
CA SER A 268 5.03 -7.91 -14.87
C SER A 268 5.09 -9.44 -15.01
N VAL A 269 4.24 -10.17 -14.29
CA VAL A 269 4.13 -11.65 -14.40
C VAL A 269 3.67 -12.06 -15.80
N LEU A 270 2.72 -11.32 -16.38
CA LEU A 270 2.23 -11.55 -17.73
C LEU A 270 3.16 -11.00 -18.82
N GLY A 271 4.22 -10.26 -18.48
CA GLY A 271 5.11 -9.64 -19.46
C GLY A 271 4.45 -8.50 -20.25
N LEU A 272 3.49 -7.80 -19.66
CA LEU A 272 2.70 -6.74 -20.30
C LEU A 272 3.03 -5.36 -19.74
N THR A 273 2.80 -4.32 -20.55
CA THR A 273 2.77 -2.95 -20.04
C THR A 273 1.52 -2.71 -19.17
N LYS A 274 1.54 -1.66 -18.35
CA LYS A 274 0.38 -1.31 -17.50
C LYS A 274 -0.90 -1.05 -18.31
N ALA A 275 -0.79 -0.41 -19.47
CA ALA A 275 -1.93 -0.10 -20.34
C ALA A 275 -2.51 -1.39 -20.95
N GLN A 276 -1.64 -2.28 -21.44
CA GLN A 276 -2.03 -3.59 -21.95
C GLN A 276 -2.72 -4.45 -20.88
N PHE A 277 -2.17 -4.50 -19.67
CA PHE A 277 -2.80 -5.23 -18.58
C PHE A 277 -4.15 -4.63 -18.15
N ALA A 278 -4.25 -3.30 -18.09
CA ALA A 278 -5.52 -2.64 -17.78
C ALA A 278 -6.60 -3.01 -18.80
N ARG A 279 -6.26 -3.04 -20.09
CA ARG A 279 -7.16 -3.45 -21.16
C ARG A 279 -7.50 -4.94 -21.09
N LEU A 280 -6.52 -5.80 -20.88
CA LEU A 280 -6.71 -7.25 -20.71
C LEU A 280 -7.70 -7.56 -19.58
N ARG A 281 -7.54 -6.90 -18.44
CA ARG A 281 -8.43 -7.05 -17.29
C ARG A 281 -9.89 -6.71 -17.59
N GLU A 282 -10.16 -5.72 -18.44
CA GLU A 282 -11.53 -5.35 -18.81
C GLU A 282 -12.25 -6.44 -19.60
N VAL A 283 -11.51 -7.23 -20.39
CA VAL A 283 -12.05 -8.28 -21.25
C VAL A 283 -12.07 -9.64 -20.57
N GLU A 284 -10.98 -9.99 -19.90
CA GLU A 284 -10.77 -11.33 -19.32
C GLU A 284 -11.47 -11.54 -17.98
N GLY A 285 -11.79 -10.45 -17.27
CA GLY A 285 -12.55 -10.55 -16.02
C GLY A 285 -11.82 -11.31 -14.91
N PHE A 286 -10.52 -11.10 -14.74
CA PHE A 286 -9.75 -11.69 -13.63
C PHE A 286 -10.46 -11.53 -12.28
N ASP A 287 -10.41 -12.55 -11.44
CA ASP A 287 -10.95 -12.48 -10.09
C ASP A 287 -10.20 -11.40 -9.28
N VAL A 288 -10.96 -10.39 -8.85
CA VAL A 288 -10.44 -9.22 -8.16
C VAL A 288 -10.86 -9.27 -6.70
N ILE A 289 -9.88 -9.28 -5.81
CA ILE A 289 -10.09 -9.32 -4.36
C ILE A 289 -10.52 -7.96 -3.84
N SER A 290 -9.91 -6.91 -4.40
CA SER A 290 -10.23 -5.52 -4.07
C SER A 290 -10.07 -4.63 -5.31
N LYS A 291 -11.15 -3.92 -5.65
CA LYS A 291 -11.11 -2.80 -6.59
C LYS A 291 -10.70 -1.52 -5.87
N PRO A 292 -10.10 -0.55 -6.57
CA PRO A 292 -9.90 0.78 -6.02
C PRO A 292 -11.22 1.34 -5.47
N ASN A 293 -11.18 1.92 -4.27
CA ASN A 293 -12.28 2.62 -3.61
C ASN A 293 -13.48 1.79 -3.09
N GLU A 294 -13.55 0.47 -3.32
CA GLU A 294 -14.65 -0.36 -2.78
C GLU A 294 -14.37 -0.91 -1.36
N GLN A 295 -13.10 -1.06 -0.97
CA GLN A 295 -12.69 -1.64 0.33
C GLN A 295 -11.60 -0.85 1.06
N GLY A 296 -11.52 0.47 0.82
CA GLY A 296 -10.47 1.32 1.41
C GLY A 296 -9.07 1.15 0.80
N GLY A 297 -8.90 0.24 -0.16
CA GLY A 297 -7.68 0.10 -0.94
C GLY A 297 -7.63 1.07 -2.13
N SER A 298 -6.48 1.72 -2.33
CA SER A 298 -6.26 2.64 -3.47
C SER A 298 -5.88 1.91 -4.78
N LYS A 299 -5.71 0.58 -4.75
CA LYS A 299 -5.10 -0.21 -5.83
C LYS A 299 -5.81 -1.54 -6.05
N TRP A 300 -5.78 -2.00 -7.30
CA TRP A 300 -6.24 -3.32 -7.71
C TRP A 300 -5.39 -4.43 -7.11
N GLN A 301 -6.06 -5.47 -6.60
CA GLN A 301 -5.43 -6.70 -6.11
C GLN A 301 -6.03 -7.95 -6.77
N PHE A 302 -5.15 -8.86 -7.16
CA PHE A 302 -5.48 -10.11 -7.85
C PHE A 302 -4.89 -11.29 -7.08
N TYR A 303 -5.53 -12.46 -7.15
CA TYR A 303 -4.89 -13.68 -6.71
C TYR A 303 -3.72 -14.00 -7.65
N ARG A 304 -2.60 -14.37 -7.05
CA ARG A 304 -1.41 -14.82 -7.76
C ARG A 304 -1.76 -16.00 -8.66
N ASP A 305 -2.46 -16.98 -8.11
CA ASP A 305 -2.75 -18.24 -8.81
C ASP A 305 -3.56 -18.00 -10.08
N ASP A 306 -4.54 -17.09 -10.05
CA ASP A 306 -5.35 -16.77 -11.25
C ASP A 306 -4.50 -16.14 -12.36
N ILE A 307 -3.59 -15.22 -12.01
CA ILE A 307 -2.70 -14.58 -12.98
C ILE A 307 -1.72 -15.59 -13.59
N TYR A 308 -1.17 -16.49 -12.76
CA TYR A 308 -0.26 -17.53 -13.22
C TYR A 308 -1.01 -18.58 -14.06
N HIS A 309 -2.20 -19.00 -13.65
CA HIS A 309 -3.04 -19.94 -14.38
C HIS A 309 -3.40 -19.39 -15.76
N TYR A 310 -3.82 -18.13 -15.83
CA TYR A 310 -4.07 -17.46 -17.11
C TYR A 310 -2.84 -17.47 -18.02
N ARG A 311 -1.67 -17.12 -17.48
CA ARG A 311 -0.41 -17.14 -18.22
C ARG A 311 -0.11 -18.53 -18.77
N ASP A 312 -0.18 -19.55 -17.92
CA ASP A 312 0.23 -20.91 -18.25
C ASP A 312 -0.74 -21.55 -19.25
N SER A 313 -2.04 -21.25 -19.16
CA SER A 313 -3.04 -21.69 -20.14
C SER A 313 -2.74 -21.27 -21.59
N LEU A 314 -2.06 -20.14 -21.78
CA LEU A 314 -1.68 -19.63 -23.10
C LEU A 314 -0.29 -20.08 -23.55
N LEU A 315 0.52 -20.54 -22.62
CA LEU A 315 1.92 -20.85 -22.87
C LEU A 315 2.16 -22.35 -22.99
N ASP A 316 1.37 -23.22 -22.35
CA ASP A 316 1.68 -24.65 -22.22
C ASP A 316 1.61 -25.45 -23.53
N GLU A 317 0.87 -24.97 -24.53
CA GLU A 317 0.77 -25.58 -25.86
C GLU A 317 1.85 -25.04 -26.84
N VAL A 318 3.14 -25.21 -26.50
CA VAL A 318 4.23 -24.81 -27.42
C VAL A 318 4.47 -25.88 -28.49
N SER A 319 4.29 -25.52 -29.75
CA SER A 319 4.59 -26.39 -30.89
C SER A 319 5.93 -26.02 -31.51
N ASN A 320 7.00 -26.77 -31.20
CA ASN A 320 8.35 -26.54 -31.76
C ASN A 320 8.37 -26.68 -33.29
N SER A 321 8.03 -25.60 -33.97
CA SER A 321 8.05 -25.51 -35.43
C SER A 321 9.31 -24.77 -35.88
N PRO A 322 10.12 -25.36 -36.78
CA PRO A 322 11.26 -24.66 -37.36
C PRO A 322 10.77 -23.58 -38.34
N GLY A 323 11.37 -22.39 -38.32
CA GLY A 323 11.04 -21.31 -39.26
C GLY A 323 11.34 -19.90 -38.74
N ASP A 324 10.91 -18.91 -39.51
CA ASP A 324 10.94 -17.51 -39.12
C ASP A 324 9.78 -17.19 -38.17
N HIS A 325 10.08 -16.49 -37.08
CA HIS A 325 9.13 -16.20 -36.02
C HIS A 325 9.00 -14.70 -35.74
N TRP A 326 7.84 -14.30 -35.23
CA TRP A 326 7.61 -12.98 -34.64
C TRP A 326 7.19 -13.12 -33.18
N SER A 327 7.72 -12.25 -32.33
CA SER A 327 7.29 -12.16 -30.94
C SER A 327 5.98 -11.38 -30.82
N LEU A 328 5.20 -11.65 -29.77
CA LEU A 328 3.99 -10.87 -29.48
C LEU A 328 4.24 -9.35 -29.51
N PRO A 329 5.29 -8.79 -28.86
CA PRO A 329 5.59 -7.36 -28.96
C PRO A 329 5.81 -6.87 -30.40
N HIS A 330 6.48 -7.67 -31.25
CA HIS A 330 6.70 -7.33 -32.65
C HIS A 330 5.37 -7.26 -33.42
N LEU A 331 4.49 -8.24 -33.19
CA LEU A 331 3.16 -8.26 -33.80
C LEU A 331 2.33 -7.04 -33.40
N LEU A 332 2.33 -6.71 -32.10
CA LEU A 332 1.63 -5.52 -31.59
C LEU A 332 2.18 -4.22 -32.18
N GLN A 333 3.49 -4.13 -32.37
CA GLN A 333 4.13 -2.96 -32.98
C GLN A 333 3.80 -2.83 -34.47
N TYR A 334 3.83 -3.92 -35.23
CA TYR A 334 3.68 -3.88 -36.69
C TYR A 334 2.21 -3.87 -37.14
N PHE A 335 1.35 -4.62 -36.45
CA PHE A 335 -0.06 -4.78 -36.80
C PHE A 335 -1.01 -4.00 -35.88
N GLY A 336 -0.50 -3.29 -34.88
CA GLY A 336 -1.35 -2.63 -33.88
C GLY A 336 -2.26 -1.52 -34.40
N GLY A 337 -1.93 -0.92 -35.55
CA GLY A 337 -2.81 0.04 -36.25
C GLY A 337 -3.73 -0.60 -37.30
N GLN A 338 -3.65 -1.93 -37.48
CA GLN A 338 -4.39 -2.66 -38.51
C GLN A 338 -5.41 -3.64 -37.92
N ILE A 339 -5.28 -3.95 -36.63
CA ILE A 339 -6.15 -4.87 -35.89
C ILE A 339 -6.75 -4.08 -34.72
N ASP A 340 -8.08 -4.07 -34.62
CA ASP A 340 -8.76 -3.52 -33.45
C ASP A 340 -8.39 -4.34 -32.21
N ASP A 341 -7.95 -3.63 -31.16
CA ASP A 341 -7.48 -4.20 -29.90
C ASP A 341 -6.51 -5.40 -30.10
N PRO A 342 -5.31 -5.15 -30.68
CA PRO A 342 -4.46 -6.18 -31.25
C PRO A 342 -4.03 -7.22 -30.22
N LEU A 343 -3.83 -6.81 -28.95
CA LEU A 343 -3.48 -7.72 -27.87
C LEU A 343 -4.59 -8.73 -27.61
N ILE A 344 -5.80 -8.24 -27.34
CA ILE A 344 -6.96 -9.09 -27.05
C ILE A 344 -7.25 -9.99 -28.23
N THR A 345 -7.23 -9.42 -29.43
CA THR A 345 -7.56 -10.14 -30.67
C THR A 345 -6.60 -11.28 -30.97
N ILE A 346 -5.31 -11.13 -30.68
CA ILE A 346 -4.31 -12.19 -30.83
C ILE A 346 -4.44 -13.23 -29.71
N LEU A 347 -4.57 -12.80 -28.46
CA LEU A 347 -4.71 -13.73 -27.33
C LEU A 347 -5.98 -14.59 -27.43
N GLN A 348 -7.09 -14.01 -27.89
CA GLN A 348 -8.33 -14.76 -28.13
C GLN A 348 -8.16 -15.77 -29.26
N ALA A 349 -7.47 -15.41 -30.35
CA ALA A 349 -7.18 -16.35 -31.43
C ALA A 349 -6.30 -17.53 -30.97
N VAL A 350 -5.41 -17.32 -29.99
CA VAL A 350 -4.66 -18.41 -29.36
C VAL A 350 -5.59 -19.32 -28.56
N LYS A 351 -6.48 -18.75 -27.73
CA LYS A 351 -7.46 -19.54 -26.96
C LYS A 351 -8.43 -20.32 -27.84
N ASP A 352 -8.85 -19.72 -28.95
CA ASP A 352 -9.76 -20.32 -29.92
C ASP A 352 -9.04 -21.32 -30.84
N GLN A 353 -7.73 -21.55 -30.64
CA GLN A 353 -6.87 -22.43 -31.44
C GLN A 353 -6.81 -22.04 -32.93
N GLU A 354 -7.06 -20.76 -33.25
CA GLU A 354 -6.86 -20.19 -34.58
C GLU A 354 -5.39 -19.80 -34.85
N LEU A 355 -4.61 -19.58 -33.79
CA LEU A 355 -3.18 -19.30 -33.82
C LEU A 355 -2.45 -20.16 -32.79
N THR A 356 -1.33 -20.74 -33.17
CA THR A 356 -0.50 -21.57 -32.29
C THR A 356 0.72 -20.80 -31.78
N VAL A 357 1.10 -21.03 -30.53
CA VAL A 357 2.38 -20.55 -29.99
C VAL A 357 3.47 -21.51 -30.44
N ALA A 358 4.30 -21.06 -31.39
CA ALA A 358 5.33 -21.88 -32.01
C ALA A 358 6.57 -22.06 -31.11
N ALA A 359 6.92 -21.07 -30.32
CA ALA A 359 8.06 -21.16 -29.42
C ALA A 359 7.96 -20.14 -28.28
N ARG A 360 8.88 -20.24 -27.32
CA ARG A 360 9.09 -19.22 -26.29
C ARG A 360 10.47 -18.63 -26.44
N LEU A 361 10.55 -17.30 -26.42
CA LEU A 361 11.82 -16.59 -26.39
C LEU A 361 12.44 -16.70 -24.99
N GLU A 362 13.64 -17.28 -24.87
CA GLU A 362 14.33 -17.48 -23.58
C GLU A 362 14.55 -16.18 -22.79
N SER A 363 14.73 -15.06 -23.49
CA SER A 363 14.94 -13.74 -22.88
C SER A 363 13.64 -12.99 -22.56
N GLY A 364 12.49 -13.48 -23.01
CA GLY A 364 11.18 -12.87 -22.77
C GLY A 364 10.53 -13.36 -21.47
N SER A 365 9.65 -12.55 -20.88
CA SER A 365 8.86 -12.96 -19.71
C SER A 365 7.37 -13.05 -20.04
N GLY A 366 6.69 -14.04 -19.46
CA GLY A 366 5.24 -14.21 -19.61
C GLY A 366 4.80 -14.27 -21.08
N LEU A 367 3.70 -13.57 -21.41
CA LEU A 367 3.11 -13.55 -22.75
C LEU A 367 4.01 -12.84 -23.78
N SER A 368 4.89 -11.94 -23.36
CA SER A 368 5.85 -11.30 -24.28
C SER A 368 6.87 -12.28 -24.87
N SER A 369 7.05 -13.44 -24.24
CA SER A 369 7.92 -14.50 -24.74
C SER A 369 7.30 -15.31 -25.88
N MET A 370 5.99 -15.18 -26.15
CA MET A 370 5.30 -15.94 -27.20
C MET A 370 5.89 -15.62 -28.57
N LEU A 371 6.27 -16.66 -29.30
CA LEU A 371 6.69 -16.61 -30.69
C LEU A 371 5.65 -17.28 -31.57
N PHE A 372 5.32 -16.61 -32.68
CA PHE A 372 4.37 -17.06 -33.68
C PHE A 372 5.10 -17.25 -35.01
N SER A 373 4.76 -18.31 -35.74
CA SER A 373 5.24 -18.50 -37.11
C SER A 373 4.76 -17.36 -38.01
N GLN A 374 5.66 -16.76 -38.78
CA GLN A 374 5.30 -15.66 -39.68
C GLN A 374 4.27 -16.09 -40.73
N SER A 375 4.43 -17.29 -41.29
CA SER A 375 3.55 -17.79 -42.34
C SER A 375 2.14 -18.09 -41.84
N GLU A 376 2.03 -18.71 -40.65
CA GLU A 376 0.75 -19.00 -39.98
C GLU A 376 0.03 -17.71 -39.61
N PHE A 377 0.75 -16.76 -38.99
CA PHE A 377 0.16 -15.49 -38.57
C PHE A 377 -0.37 -14.69 -39.77
N LEU A 378 0.40 -14.59 -40.86
CA LEU A 378 -0.04 -13.89 -42.07
C LEU A 378 -1.26 -14.55 -42.72
N ALA A 379 -1.33 -15.88 -42.73
CA ALA A 379 -2.50 -16.61 -43.25
C ALA A 379 -3.75 -16.36 -42.40
N TRP A 380 -3.62 -16.40 -41.08
CA TRP A 380 -4.69 -16.04 -40.15
C TRP A 380 -5.14 -14.59 -40.35
N TYR A 381 -4.18 -13.66 -40.45
CA TYR A 381 -4.46 -12.23 -40.62
C TYR A 381 -5.21 -11.94 -41.93
N GLU A 382 -4.79 -12.53 -43.06
CA GLU A 382 -5.49 -12.37 -44.34
C GLU A 382 -6.92 -12.96 -44.30
N LYS A 383 -7.11 -14.11 -43.64
CA LYS A 383 -8.44 -14.70 -43.42
C LYS A 383 -9.34 -13.78 -42.60
N LYS A 384 -8.77 -13.11 -41.59
CA LYS A 384 -9.48 -12.14 -40.73
C LYS A 384 -9.85 -10.87 -41.49
N LYS A 385 -8.91 -10.34 -42.27
CA LYS A 385 -9.13 -9.17 -43.15
C LYS A 385 -10.19 -9.42 -44.22
N PHE A 386 -10.24 -10.62 -44.80
CA PHE A 386 -11.28 -10.97 -45.77
C PHE A 386 -12.70 -10.98 -45.15
N ARG A 387 -12.82 -11.22 -43.85
CA ARG A 387 -14.11 -11.20 -43.13
C ARG A 387 -14.57 -9.79 -42.75
N SER A 388 -13.65 -8.81 -42.68
CA SER A 388 -13.99 -7.39 -42.50
C SER A 388 -14.16 -6.73 -43.87
N ASN A 389 -15.38 -6.33 -44.26
CA ASN A 389 -15.72 -5.68 -45.56
C ASN A 389 -15.11 -4.27 -45.78
N VAL A 390 -13.93 -4.02 -45.21
CA VAL A 390 -13.34 -2.72 -45.02
C VAL A 390 -11.97 -2.67 -45.69
N ILE A 391 -11.73 -1.67 -46.52
CA ILE A 391 -10.53 -1.51 -47.35
C ILE A 391 -9.90 -0.12 -47.15
N SER A 392 -8.58 -0.05 -47.23
CA SER A 392 -7.82 1.21 -47.11
C SER A 392 -7.79 1.99 -48.42
N ILE A 393 -7.53 3.30 -48.35
CA ILE A 393 -7.46 4.20 -49.53
C ILE A 393 -6.46 3.71 -50.61
N PRO A 394 -5.26 3.22 -50.29
CA PRO A 394 -4.34 2.66 -51.30
C PRO A 394 -4.91 1.43 -52.03
N VAL A 395 -5.64 0.57 -51.33
CA VAL A 395 -6.29 -0.61 -51.93
C VAL A 395 -7.46 -0.17 -52.82
N ALA A 396 -8.29 0.76 -52.35
CA ALA A 396 -9.36 1.34 -53.15
C ALA A 396 -8.85 1.98 -54.45
N ALA A 397 -7.71 2.69 -54.41
CA ALA A 397 -7.08 3.26 -55.60
C ALA A 397 -6.74 2.20 -56.67
N LYS A 398 -6.23 1.04 -56.24
CA LYS A 398 -5.95 -0.10 -57.12
C LYS A 398 -7.23 -0.68 -57.74
N ILE A 399 -8.27 -0.90 -56.93
CA ILE A 399 -9.58 -1.41 -57.39
C ILE A 399 -10.19 -0.45 -58.42
N MET A 400 -10.17 0.84 -58.13
CA MET A 400 -10.70 1.89 -59.01
C MET A 400 -9.80 2.16 -60.24
N LYS A 401 -8.61 1.56 -60.31
CA LYS A 401 -7.58 1.77 -61.34
C LYS A 401 -7.21 3.25 -61.50
N ILE A 402 -7.00 3.93 -60.37
CA ILE A 402 -6.57 5.34 -60.31
C ILE A 402 -5.27 5.48 -59.52
N GLN A 403 -4.60 6.63 -59.67
CA GLN A 403 -3.41 6.94 -58.87
C GLN A 403 -3.81 7.13 -57.39
N GLN A 404 -2.97 6.65 -56.48
CA GLN A 404 -3.22 6.72 -55.04
C GLN A 404 -3.42 8.16 -54.56
N GLU A 405 -2.60 9.11 -55.00
CA GLU A 405 -2.75 10.54 -54.67
C GLU A 405 -4.11 11.10 -55.09
N PHE A 406 -4.67 10.60 -56.20
CA PHE A 406 -5.97 11.02 -56.67
C PHE A 406 -7.11 10.43 -55.83
N ALA A 407 -6.97 9.20 -55.32
CA ALA A 407 -7.94 8.63 -54.39
C ALA A 407 -8.05 9.44 -53.08
N TYR A 408 -6.92 9.92 -52.56
CA TYR A 408 -6.92 10.84 -51.40
C TYR A 408 -7.63 12.16 -51.71
N GLN A 409 -7.41 12.73 -52.91
CA GLN A 409 -8.12 13.95 -53.33
C GLN A 409 -9.64 13.75 -53.43
N LEU A 410 -10.11 12.59 -53.90
CA LEU A 410 -11.55 12.29 -53.97
C LEU A 410 -12.19 12.20 -52.59
N VAL A 411 -11.46 11.67 -51.60
CA VAL A 411 -11.92 11.60 -50.20
C VAL A 411 -11.94 13.00 -49.56
N GLU A 412 -10.89 13.80 -49.77
CA GLU A 412 -10.80 15.17 -49.25
C GLU A 412 -11.88 16.10 -49.84
N ALA A 413 -12.20 15.91 -51.12
CA ALA A 413 -13.27 16.61 -51.82
C ALA A 413 -14.69 16.12 -51.44
N GLY A 414 -14.82 15.10 -50.59
CA GLY A 414 -16.10 14.51 -50.21
C GLY A 414 -16.81 13.75 -51.34
N LEU A 415 -16.13 13.46 -52.45
CA LEU A 415 -16.69 12.73 -53.58
C LEU A 415 -16.68 11.21 -53.33
N LEU A 416 -15.66 10.71 -52.62
CA LEU A 416 -15.57 9.33 -52.17
C LEU A 416 -15.82 9.28 -50.67
N GLU A 417 -17.02 8.84 -50.27
CA GLU A 417 -17.45 8.82 -48.89
C GLU A 417 -16.68 7.79 -48.06
N LEU A 418 -16.26 8.19 -46.87
CA LEU A 418 -15.65 7.30 -45.88
C LEU A 418 -16.74 6.68 -45.02
N SER A 419 -16.55 5.41 -44.66
CA SER A 419 -17.32 4.80 -43.59
C SER A 419 -16.75 5.27 -42.26
N SER A 420 -17.51 6.06 -41.49
CA SER A 420 -17.12 6.45 -40.13
C SER A 420 -17.13 5.22 -39.22
N PRO A 421 -16.04 4.85 -38.54
CA PRO A 421 -16.13 3.95 -37.41
C PRO A 421 -16.73 4.68 -36.19
N PRO A 422 -17.41 3.97 -35.27
CA PRO A 422 -17.60 4.47 -33.93
C PRO A 422 -16.22 4.50 -33.24
N GLU A 423 -15.71 5.71 -33.04
CA GLU A 423 -14.49 6.07 -32.28
C GLU A 423 -13.13 5.59 -32.84
N GLY A 424 -12.23 6.57 -33.10
CA GLY A 424 -10.78 6.33 -32.98
C GLY A 424 -10.00 5.87 -34.21
N ALA A 425 -9.92 6.73 -35.22
CA ALA A 425 -8.81 6.84 -36.18
C ALA A 425 -8.39 5.60 -37.00
N THR A 426 -9.15 5.32 -38.07
CA THR A 426 -8.58 5.11 -39.42
C THR A 426 -9.68 5.39 -40.46
N ARG A 427 -9.34 6.05 -41.57
CA ARG A 427 -10.29 6.41 -42.64
C ARG A 427 -10.50 5.19 -43.53
N TRP A 428 -11.64 4.53 -43.36
CA TRP A 428 -11.94 3.28 -44.03
C TRP A 428 -12.97 3.45 -45.16
N LEU A 429 -12.81 2.67 -46.22
CA LEU A 429 -13.75 2.58 -47.34
C LEU A 429 -14.40 1.20 -47.33
N THR A 430 -15.64 1.10 -47.76
CA THR A 430 -16.28 -0.18 -48.07
C THR A 430 -16.36 -0.35 -49.58
N GLN A 431 -16.58 -1.60 -50.03
CA GLN A 431 -16.91 -1.88 -51.42
C GLN A 431 -18.13 -1.06 -51.89
N THR A 432 -19.13 -0.89 -51.02
CA THR A 432 -20.33 -0.09 -51.28
C THR A 432 -20.01 1.38 -51.56
N ASN A 433 -19.06 1.99 -50.84
CA ASN A 433 -18.66 3.39 -51.10
C ASN A 433 -18.04 3.56 -52.50
N ILE A 434 -17.27 2.57 -52.96
CA ILE A 434 -16.69 2.59 -54.32
C ILE A 434 -17.79 2.46 -55.37
N GLU A 435 -18.77 1.58 -55.15
CA GLU A 435 -19.90 1.39 -56.06
C GLU A 435 -20.77 2.64 -56.17
N GLN A 436 -21.09 3.29 -55.04
CA GLN A 436 -21.82 4.57 -55.02
C GLN A 436 -21.09 5.66 -55.82
N PHE A 437 -19.77 5.78 -55.64
CA PHE A 437 -18.98 6.71 -56.44
C PHE A 437 -19.07 6.39 -57.94
N GLN A 438 -18.95 5.12 -58.32
CA GLN A 438 -19.01 4.69 -59.73
C GLN A 438 -20.40 4.80 -60.35
N GLN A 439 -21.46 4.75 -59.55
CA GLN A 439 -22.84 4.99 -59.98
C GLN A 439 -23.07 6.47 -60.26
N LYS A 440 -22.60 7.35 -59.38
CA LYS A 440 -22.88 8.79 -59.45
C LYS A 440 -21.93 9.54 -60.38
N TYR A 441 -20.68 9.11 -60.48
CA TYR A 441 -19.61 9.86 -61.13
C TYR A 441 -18.87 9.06 -62.19
N ILE A 442 -18.30 9.78 -63.16
CA ILE A 442 -17.41 9.21 -64.17
C ILE A 442 -16.16 10.07 -64.37
N LEU A 443 -15.02 9.40 -64.52
CA LEU A 443 -13.76 10.07 -64.85
C LEU A 443 -13.71 10.34 -66.35
N LEU A 444 -13.35 11.56 -66.74
CA LEU A 444 -13.20 11.94 -68.15
C LEU A 444 -12.22 11.03 -68.89
N SER A 445 -11.14 10.62 -68.21
CA SER A 445 -10.12 9.70 -68.75
C SER A 445 -10.68 8.30 -69.06
N LYS A 446 -11.64 7.81 -68.27
CA LYS A 446 -12.33 6.53 -68.53
C LYS A 446 -13.35 6.67 -69.64
N LEU A 447 -14.09 7.78 -69.67
CA LEU A 447 -15.07 8.05 -70.72
C LEU A 447 -14.40 8.22 -72.10
N ALA A 448 -13.30 8.98 -72.17
CA ALA A 448 -12.49 9.15 -73.38
C ALA A 448 -12.00 7.82 -73.96
N LYS A 449 -11.57 6.89 -73.11
CA LYS A 449 -11.16 5.54 -73.52
C LYS A 449 -12.32 4.70 -74.05
N LYS A 450 -13.50 4.83 -73.44
CA LYS A 450 -14.70 4.09 -73.86
C LYS A 450 -15.26 4.60 -75.20
N THR A 451 -15.20 5.91 -75.44
CA THR A 451 -15.77 6.55 -76.63
C THR A 451 -14.78 6.70 -77.78
N ASN A 452 -13.52 6.30 -77.61
CA ASN A 452 -12.40 6.55 -78.55
C ASN A 452 -12.21 8.04 -78.93
N LEU A 453 -12.66 8.96 -78.07
CA LEU A 453 -12.48 10.39 -78.25
C LEU A 453 -11.39 10.92 -77.32
N SER A 454 -10.70 11.99 -77.73
CA SER A 454 -9.74 12.65 -76.84
C SER A 454 -10.46 13.35 -75.68
N SER A 455 -9.85 13.36 -74.49
CA SER A 455 -10.38 14.10 -73.33
C SER A 455 -10.63 15.58 -73.64
N ARG A 456 -9.83 16.18 -74.54
CA ARG A 456 -9.98 17.59 -74.96
C ARG A 456 -11.23 17.79 -75.82
N ALA A 457 -11.50 16.86 -76.74
CA ALA A 457 -12.70 16.91 -77.58
C ALA A 457 -13.98 16.76 -76.73
N LEU A 458 -14.00 15.79 -75.81
CA LEU A 458 -15.13 15.59 -74.89
C LEU A 458 -15.35 16.82 -73.99
N MET A 459 -14.29 17.40 -73.44
CA MET A 459 -14.39 18.59 -72.59
C MET A 459 -14.92 19.80 -73.37
N SER A 460 -14.47 20.02 -74.60
CA SER A 460 -14.97 21.10 -75.46
C SER A 460 -16.44 20.91 -75.81
N TYR A 461 -16.84 19.67 -76.09
CA TYR A 461 -18.23 19.32 -76.36
C TYR A 461 -19.11 19.55 -75.12
N PHE A 462 -18.71 19.06 -73.95
CA PHE A 462 -19.44 19.28 -72.70
C PHE A 462 -19.59 20.77 -72.37
N ALA A 463 -18.53 21.55 -72.54
CA ALA A 463 -18.60 23.01 -72.35
C ALA A 463 -19.57 23.68 -73.33
N SER A 464 -19.64 23.24 -74.60
CA SER A 464 -20.58 23.82 -75.58
C SER A 464 -22.06 23.57 -75.27
N ILE A 465 -22.36 22.57 -74.44
CA ILE A 465 -23.71 22.24 -73.98
C ILE A 465 -23.93 22.58 -72.50
N GLY A 466 -23.03 23.37 -71.91
CA GLY A 466 -23.17 23.88 -70.54
C GLY A 466 -22.85 22.87 -69.43
N ILE A 467 -22.20 21.75 -69.74
CA ILE A 467 -21.80 20.74 -68.76
C ILE A 467 -20.33 20.92 -68.40
N TYR A 468 -20.07 21.10 -67.11
CA TYR A 468 -18.74 21.36 -66.56
C TYR A 468 -18.32 20.27 -65.58
N PRO A 469 -17.00 20.05 -65.39
CA PRO A 469 -16.53 19.10 -64.38
C PRO A 469 -16.89 19.59 -62.97
N LEU A 470 -16.97 18.68 -62.00
CA LEU A 470 -17.39 19.00 -60.63
C LEU A 470 -16.48 20.00 -59.93
N ASP A 471 -15.21 20.04 -60.34
CA ASP A 471 -14.19 20.94 -59.78
C ASP A 471 -14.17 22.33 -60.44
N GLN A 472 -15.15 22.64 -61.29
CA GLN A 472 -15.27 23.94 -61.93
C GLN A 472 -15.52 25.03 -60.88
N GLY A 473 -14.59 25.99 -60.79
CA GLY A 473 -14.68 27.10 -59.83
C GLY A 473 -14.16 26.79 -58.43
N TRP A 474 -13.57 25.61 -58.20
CA TRP A 474 -12.91 25.29 -56.93
C TRP A 474 -11.53 25.97 -56.85
N GLU A 475 -11.10 26.39 -55.65
CA GLU A 475 -9.78 26.99 -55.43
C GLU A 475 -8.62 26.05 -55.83
N LYS A 476 -8.82 24.74 -55.66
CA LYS A 476 -7.88 23.70 -56.08
C LYS A 476 -8.61 22.67 -56.97
N PRO A 477 -8.39 22.69 -58.29
CA PRO A 477 -9.00 21.72 -59.18
C PRO A 477 -8.45 20.31 -58.93
N LEU A 478 -9.27 19.30 -59.24
CA LEU A 478 -8.90 17.89 -59.16
C LEU A 478 -7.87 17.55 -60.23
N ARG A 479 -6.94 16.64 -59.89
CA ARG A 479 -5.91 16.17 -60.85
C ARG A 479 -6.48 15.47 -62.08
N GLN A 480 -7.65 14.85 -61.95
CA GLN A 480 -8.41 14.33 -63.09
C GLN A 480 -9.82 14.92 -63.06
N LYS A 481 -10.38 15.15 -64.25
CA LYS A 481 -11.73 15.68 -64.39
C LYS A 481 -12.78 14.61 -64.10
N VAL A 482 -13.69 14.94 -63.20
CA VAL A 482 -14.81 14.11 -62.76
C VAL A 482 -16.11 14.80 -63.15
N TYR A 483 -17.03 14.06 -63.75
CA TYR A 483 -18.35 14.53 -64.15
C TYR A 483 -19.44 13.73 -63.44
N SER A 484 -20.58 14.38 -63.16
CA SER A 484 -21.79 13.67 -62.73
C SER A 484 -22.37 12.89 -63.90
N LYS A 485 -22.69 11.61 -63.69
CA LYS A 485 -23.35 10.80 -64.74
C LYS A 485 -24.76 11.29 -65.05
N GLU A 486 -25.46 11.82 -64.05
CA GLU A 486 -26.80 12.40 -64.18
C GLU A 486 -26.83 13.57 -65.18
N LEU A 487 -25.78 14.39 -65.21
CA LEU A 487 -25.68 15.49 -66.18
C LEU A 487 -25.34 15.00 -67.58
N LEU A 488 -24.80 13.78 -67.71
CA LEU A 488 -24.37 13.19 -68.98
C LEU A 488 -25.42 12.22 -69.57
N SER A 489 -26.42 11.78 -68.78
CA SER A 489 -27.41 10.79 -69.21
C SER A 489 -28.32 11.29 -70.33
N ASP A 490 -28.49 12.61 -70.46
CA ASP A 490 -29.30 13.22 -71.51
C ASP A 490 -28.54 13.36 -72.85
N ILE A 491 -27.25 13.00 -72.88
CA ILE A 491 -26.44 13.01 -74.09
C ILE A 491 -26.56 11.65 -74.78
N GLN A 492 -27.38 11.59 -75.83
CA GLN A 492 -27.73 10.36 -76.55
C GLN A 492 -26.51 9.52 -77.01
N ILE A 493 -25.40 10.17 -77.38
CA ILE A 493 -24.16 9.51 -77.83
C ILE A 493 -23.40 8.82 -76.67
N LEU A 494 -23.67 9.21 -75.42
CA LEU A 494 -22.95 8.72 -74.24
C LEU A 494 -23.71 7.68 -73.42
N VAL A 495 -25.01 7.49 -73.67
CA VAL A 495 -25.88 6.57 -72.92
C VAL A 495 -25.32 5.14 -72.87
N GLU A 496 -24.70 4.67 -73.96
CA GLU A 496 -24.10 3.33 -74.04
C GLU A 496 -22.79 3.17 -73.25
N TYR A 497 -22.19 4.26 -72.77
CA TYR A 497 -20.86 4.29 -72.17
C TYR A 497 -20.83 4.69 -70.69
N LEU A 498 -21.93 5.28 -70.19
CA LEU A 498 -22.17 5.64 -68.78
C LEU A 498 -22.49 4.40 -67.96
#